data_AF-A0A7W0XNZ5-F1
#
_entry.id   AF-A0A7W0XNZ5-F1
#
_cell.length_a   1.000
_cell.length_b   1.000
_cell.length_c   1.000
_cell.angle_alpha   90.00
_cell.angle_beta   90.00
_cell.angle_gamma   90.00
#
_symmetry.space_group_name_H-M   'P 1'
#
loop_
_entity.id
_entity.type
_entity.pdbx_description
1 polymer ?
#
loop_
_entity_poly.entity_id
_entity_poly.type
_entity_poly.pdbx_seq_one_letter_code
_entity_poly.pdbx_strand_id
1 'polypeptide(L)'
;MSDLASLEHDIAAAISAASDERALDVVRVSALGKKGAVSERLKSLGAMSQEERKVAGPALNGLRDRLAAALELRREVLREEALEERLRSETIDVTLPSAPEPVGTIHPVTQVWEEVIAIFGDMGFSVAEGPHIETDFYNFGALNMPPEHPARQEHDTFYFHPKPDGSRMVLRTHTSPVQIRTMETAAPPIRIIAPGRTFRSDSDQTHTPMFHQVEGLLIDETTHLGHLKGTLEAFAKAFFEVDAVKMRFRPSHFPFTEPSMEVDIGCSWEGGELKIGVGDSWLEILGSGMVHP
;
A
#
# COMPACT_ATOMS: atom_id res chain seq x y z
N MET A 1 4.75 75.80 26.79
CA MET A 1 5.53 74.60 26.42
C MET A 1 5.39 73.45 27.42
N SER A 2 5.29 73.68 28.75
CA SER A 2 5.14 72.59 29.74
C SER A 2 3.82 71.79 29.62
N ASP A 3 2.74 72.46 29.22
CA ASP A 3 1.42 71.83 29.03
C ASP A 3 1.36 70.83 27.84
N LEU A 4 2.15 71.05 26.78
CA LEU A 4 2.23 70.10 25.65
C LEU A 4 3.01 68.82 26.01
N ALA A 5 4.07 68.96 26.80
CA ALA A 5 4.89 67.84 27.25
C ALA A 5 4.12 66.94 28.23
N SER A 6 3.32 67.54 29.13
CA SER A 6 2.43 66.78 30.02
C SER A 6 1.39 66.00 29.23
N LEU A 7 0.74 66.64 28.25
CA LEU A 7 -0.26 65.98 27.41
C LEU A 7 0.34 64.82 26.60
N GLU A 8 1.55 65.00 26.05
CA GLU A 8 2.26 63.93 25.35
C GLU A 8 2.55 62.75 26.27
N HIS A 9 3.02 63.02 27.49
CA HIS A 9 3.32 61.99 28.48
C HIS A 9 2.08 61.19 28.88
N ASP A 10 0.97 61.86 29.19
CA ASP A 10 -0.26 61.22 29.65
C ASP A 10 -0.87 60.33 28.55
N ILE A 11 -0.87 60.81 27.30
CA ILE A 11 -1.38 60.02 26.17
C ILE A 11 -0.42 58.86 25.85
N ALA A 12 0.90 59.08 25.87
CA ALA A 12 1.87 58.01 25.66
C ALA A 12 1.76 56.92 26.73
N ALA A 13 1.53 57.29 27.99
CA ALA A 13 1.28 56.35 29.07
C ALA A 13 -0.02 55.56 28.85
N ALA A 14 -1.10 56.22 28.41
CA ALA A 14 -2.37 55.58 28.08
C ALA A 14 -2.25 54.61 26.89
N ILE A 15 -1.46 54.98 25.86
CA ILE A 15 -1.13 54.09 24.73
C ILE A 15 -0.41 52.84 25.25
N SER A 16 0.63 53.02 26.07
CA SER A 16 1.40 51.90 26.63
C SER A 16 0.55 51.00 27.54
N ALA A 17 -0.42 51.56 28.26
CA ALA A 17 -1.29 50.82 29.18
C ALA A 17 -2.47 50.10 28.50
N ALA A 18 -2.74 50.36 27.22
CA ALA A 18 -3.82 49.69 26.49
C ALA A 18 -3.53 48.18 26.39
N SER A 19 -4.46 47.37 26.89
CA SER A 19 -4.35 45.90 26.99
C SER A 19 -4.82 45.15 25.76
N ASP A 20 -5.57 45.81 24.87
CA ASP A 20 -6.15 45.22 23.66
C ASP A 20 -6.46 46.30 22.62
N GLU A 21 -6.76 45.89 21.38
CA GLU A 21 -7.05 46.82 20.29
C GLU A 21 -8.24 47.76 20.59
N ARG A 22 -9.20 47.32 21.41
CA ARG A 22 -10.38 48.13 21.76
C ARG A 22 -10.00 49.22 22.77
N ALA A 23 -9.18 48.91 23.76
CA ALA A 23 -8.62 49.86 24.70
C ALA A 23 -7.72 50.87 23.97
N LEU A 24 -6.93 50.41 23.00
CA LEU A 24 -6.09 51.28 22.18
C LEU A 24 -6.93 52.22 21.29
N ASP A 25 -8.04 51.74 20.74
CA ASP A 25 -8.96 52.58 19.95
C ASP A 25 -9.63 53.67 20.80
N VAL A 26 -9.98 53.37 22.05
CA VAL A 26 -10.48 54.37 23.01
C VAL A 26 -9.45 55.48 23.22
N VAL A 27 -8.17 55.13 23.41
CA VAL A 27 -7.08 56.10 23.54
C VAL A 27 -6.93 56.93 22.26
N ARG A 28 -6.94 56.28 21.08
CA ARG A 28 -6.89 56.96 19.77
C ARG A 28 -8.02 57.99 19.62
N VAL A 29 -9.26 57.61 19.93
CA VAL A 29 -10.42 58.50 19.81
C VAL A 29 -10.33 59.66 20.79
N SER A 30 -9.88 59.42 22.03
CA SER A 30 -9.71 60.46 23.05
C SER A 30 -8.59 61.46 22.74
N ALA A 31 -7.52 61.03 22.06
CA ALA A 31 -6.38 61.86 21.71
C ALA A 31 -6.54 62.55 20.34
N LEU A 32 -6.84 61.77 19.29
CA LEU A 32 -6.79 62.17 17.88
C LEU A 32 -8.17 62.19 17.19
N GLY A 33 -9.25 61.83 17.90
CA GLY A 33 -10.61 61.88 17.35
C GLY A 33 -11.09 63.32 17.06
N LYS A 34 -12.30 63.46 16.50
CA LYS A 34 -12.86 64.78 16.11
C LYS A 34 -12.98 65.79 17.27
N LYS A 35 -13.14 65.30 18.51
CA LYS A 35 -13.15 66.08 19.76
C LYS A 35 -11.99 65.68 20.69
N GLY A 36 -10.93 65.08 20.14
CA GLY A 36 -9.80 64.60 20.93
C GLY A 36 -8.93 65.74 21.45
N ALA A 37 -8.21 65.49 22.54
CA ALA A 37 -7.41 66.51 23.23
C ALA A 37 -6.39 67.20 22.31
N VAL A 38 -5.78 66.47 21.36
CA VAL A 38 -4.83 67.02 20.38
C VAL A 38 -5.57 67.73 19.25
N SER A 39 -6.69 67.17 18.79
CA SER A 39 -7.52 67.76 17.72
C SER A 39 -8.16 69.09 18.13
N GLU A 40 -8.60 69.25 19.38
CA GLU A 40 -9.12 70.51 19.91
C GLU A 40 -8.02 71.59 19.99
N ARG A 41 -6.80 71.21 20.39
CA ARG A 41 -5.64 72.13 20.37
C ARG A 41 -5.20 72.50 18.95
N LEU A 42 -5.38 71.61 17.97
CA LEU A 42 -5.15 71.94 16.56
C LEU A 42 -6.21 72.91 16.01
N LYS A 43 -7.46 72.85 16.47
CA LYS A 43 -8.52 73.81 16.08
C LYS A 43 -8.26 75.21 16.63
N SER A 44 -7.71 75.32 17.85
CA SER A 44 -7.43 76.63 18.47
C SER A 44 -6.35 77.44 17.73
N LEU A 45 -5.52 76.79 16.89
CA LEU A 45 -4.58 77.46 15.98
C LEU A 45 -5.26 78.43 15.00
N GLY A 46 -6.56 78.24 14.71
CA GLY A 46 -7.33 79.14 13.84
C GLY A 46 -7.59 80.52 14.45
N ALA A 47 -7.51 80.64 15.78
CA ALA A 47 -7.75 81.88 16.52
C ALA A 47 -6.45 82.61 16.94
N MET A 48 -5.28 82.05 16.62
CA MET A 48 -3.97 82.60 17.01
C MET A 48 -3.43 83.61 15.99
N SER A 49 -2.57 84.52 16.46
CA SER A 49 -1.84 85.44 15.58
C SER A 49 -0.85 84.70 14.67
N GLN A 50 -0.43 85.34 13.58
CA GLN A 50 0.46 84.72 12.58
C GLN A 50 1.82 84.33 13.17
N GLU A 51 2.34 85.09 14.13
CA GLU A 51 3.60 84.81 14.83
C GLU A 51 3.47 83.65 15.82
N GLU A 52 2.38 83.57 16.58
CA GLU A 52 2.12 82.45 17.50
C GLU A 52 1.89 81.14 16.74
N ARG A 53 1.19 81.20 15.60
CA ARG A 53 0.90 80.04 14.75
C ARG A 53 2.15 79.42 14.13
N LYS A 54 3.18 80.22 13.82
CA LYS A 54 4.48 79.75 13.31
C LYS A 54 5.22 78.88 14.33
N VAL A 55 5.02 79.10 15.62
CA VAL A 55 5.68 78.34 16.70
C VAL A 55 4.80 77.18 17.16
N ALA A 56 3.52 77.42 17.42
CA ALA A 56 2.61 76.40 17.97
C ALA A 56 2.16 75.35 16.93
N GLY A 57 2.05 75.72 15.66
CA GLY A 57 1.61 74.83 14.58
C GLY A 57 2.55 73.63 14.36
N PRO A 58 3.85 73.84 14.14
CA PRO A 58 4.82 72.74 13.99
C PRO A 58 4.89 71.85 15.24
N ALA A 59 4.83 72.44 16.44
CA ALA A 59 4.88 71.69 17.69
C ALA A 59 3.67 70.75 17.87
N LEU A 60 2.46 71.23 17.54
CA LEU A 60 1.22 70.43 17.62
C LEU A 60 1.12 69.37 16.53
N ASN A 61 1.54 69.68 15.30
CA ASN A 61 1.60 68.68 14.23
C ASN A 61 2.63 67.59 14.56
N GLY A 62 3.82 67.97 15.06
CA GLY A 62 4.82 67.02 15.51
C GLY A 62 4.34 66.13 16.67
N LEU A 63 3.59 66.69 17.62
CA LEU A 63 2.96 65.92 18.70
C LEU A 63 1.94 64.91 18.15
N ARG A 64 1.05 65.36 17.25
CA ARG A 64 0.08 64.47 16.59
C ARG A 64 0.77 63.32 15.88
N ASP A 65 1.83 63.61 15.13
CA ASP A 65 2.53 62.61 14.33
C ASP A 65 3.28 61.59 15.22
N ARG A 66 3.90 62.04 16.32
CA ARG A 66 4.53 61.14 17.31
C ARG A 66 3.51 60.23 18.00
N LEU A 67 2.36 60.78 18.41
CA LEU A 67 1.29 59.99 19.04
C LEU A 67 0.62 59.02 18.06
N ALA A 68 0.45 59.42 16.80
CA ALA A 68 -0.02 58.52 15.75
C ALA A 68 0.95 57.37 15.52
N ALA A 69 2.26 57.65 15.46
CA ALA A 69 3.29 56.62 15.35
C ALA A 69 3.30 55.68 16.57
N ALA A 70 3.17 56.21 17.79
CA ALA A 70 3.09 55.42 19.01
C ALA A 70 1.84 54.51 19.06
N LEU A 71 0.69 55.01 18.58
CA LEU A 71 -0.54 54.23 18.45
C LEU A 71 -0.38 53.08 17.46
N GLU A 72 0.21 53.32 16.28
CA GLU A 72 0.44 52.26 15.31
C GLU A 72 1.44 51.23 15.84
N LEU A 73 2.54 51.66 16.48
CA LEU A 73 3.51 50.75 17.08
C LEU A 73 2.85 49.86 18.15
N ARG A 74 2.04 50.43 19.03
CA ARG A 74 1.34 49.65 20.06
C ARG A 74 0.30 48.70 19.45
N ARG A 75 -0.35 49.10 18.37
CA ARG A 75 -1.32 48.25 17.65
C ARG A 75 -0.62 47.01 17.10
N GLU A 76 0.54 47.16 16.45
CA GLU A 76 1.30 46.02 15.93
C GLU A 76 1.72 45.06 17.05
N VAL A 77 2.21 45.58 18.19
CA VAL A 77 2.53 44.74 19.37
C VAL A 77 1.32 43.95 19.85
N LEU A 78 0.15 44.60 20.01
CA LEU A 78 -1.06 43.91 20.47
C LEU A 78 -1.56 42.86 19.47
N ARG A 79 -1.34 43.05 18.16
CA ARG A 79 -1.66 42.06 17.13
C ARG A 79 -0.76 40.85 17.19
N GLU A 80 0.54 41.06 17.36
CA GLU A 80 1.50 39.98 17.54
C GLU A 80 1.20 39.17 18.80
N GLU A 81 0.93 39.84 19.93
CA GLU A 81 0.55 39.18 21.19
C GLU A 81 -0.74 38.36 21.04
N ALA A 82 -1.76 38.91 20.36
CA ALA A 82 -3.02 38.20 20.11
C ALA A 82 -2.85 37.00 19.17
N LEU A 83 -1.99 37.11 18.16
CA LEU A 83 -1.67 36.03 17.24
C LEU A 83 -0.91 34.90 17.97
N GLU A 84 0.08 35.24 18.77
CA GLU A 84 0.88 34.26 19.52
C GLU A 84 0.03 33.50 20.54
N GLU A 85 -0.86 34.20 21.25
CA GLU A 85 -1.83 33.56 22.15
C GLU A 85 -2.72 32.57 21.39
N ARG A 86 -3.23 33.00 20.22
CA ARG A 86 -4.08 32.16 19.39
C ARG A 86 -3.32 30.92 18.91
N LEU A 87 -2.10 31.07 18.40
CA LEU A 87 -1.24 29.96 17.97
C LEU A 87 -0.98 28.98 19.11
N ARG A 88 -0.66 29.48 20.32
CA ARG A 88 -0.44 28.63 21.49
C ARG A 88 -1.72 27.88 21.90
N SER A 89 -2.88 28.54 21.83
CA SER A 89 -4.18 27.93 22.19
C SER A 89 -4.68 26.91 21.15
N GLU A 90 -4.35 27.11 19.87
CA GLU A 90 -4.73 26.25 18.76
C GLU A 90 -3.65 25.20 18.42
N THR A 91 -2.57 25.14 19.20
CA THR A 91 -1.53 24.12 19.04
C THR A 91 -2.10 22.75 19.38
N ILE A 92 -2.07 21.84 18.40
CA ILE A 92 -2.47 20.45 18.57
C ILE A 92 -1.25 19.54 18.51
N ASP A 93 -1.38 18.34 19.09
CA ASP A 93 -0.40 17.29 18.91
C ASP A 93 -0.56 16.65 17.52
N VAL A 94 0.31 17.04 16.59
CA VAL A 94 0.34 16.53 15.20
C VAL A 94 0.81 15.08 15.10
N THR A 95 1.27 14.47 16.19
CA THR A 95 1.68 13.06 16.24
C THR A 95 0.54 12.12 16.60
N LEU A 96 -0.61 12.66 17.00
CA LEU A 96 -1.80 11.85 17.29
C LEU A 96 -2.22 11.08 16.04
N PRO A 97 -2.55 9.78 16.18
CA PRO A 97 -3.00 8.98 15.06
C PRO A 97 -4.32 9.55 14.51
N SER A 98 -4.39 9.67 13.19
CA SER A 98 -5.65 9.97 12.51
C SER A 98 -6.62 8.81 12.68
N ALA A 99 -7.91 9.05 12.44
CA ALA A 99 -8.86 7.95 12.29
C ALA A 99 -8.34 6.97 11.23
N PRO A 100 -8.22 5.67 11.55
CA PRO A 100 -7.70 4.70 10.61
C PRO A 100 -8.67 4.53 9.45
N GLU A 101 -8.16 4.67 8.23
CA GLU A 101 -8.88 4.23 7.03
C GLU A 101 -8.56 2.74 6.79
N PRO A 102 -9.56 1.90 6.47
CA PRO A 102 -9.30 0.51 6.18
C PRO A 102 -8.45 0.39 4.91
N VAL A 103 -7.25 -0.17 5.06
CA VAL A 103 -6.37 -0.50 3.93
C VAL A 103 -6.73 -1.91 3.44
N GLY A 104 -6.90 -2.06 2.12
CA GLY A 104 -7.12 -3.36 1.51
C GLY A 104 -5.89 -4.26 1.64
N THR A 105 -6.10 -5.57 1.66
CA THR A 105 -5.00 -6.56 1.64
C THR A 105 -5.21 -7.53 0.49
N ILE A 106 -4.10 -8.00 -0.10
CA ILE A 106 -4.12 -9.03 -1.12
C ILE A 106 -4.19 -10.39 -0.42
N HIS A 107 -5.03 -11.29 -0.92
CA HIS A 107 -5.14 -12.64 -0.35
C HIS A 107 -3.78 -13.37 -0.42
N PRO A 108 -3.32 -14.07 0.64
CA PRO A 108 -2.00 -14.72 0.65
C PRO A 108 -1.74 -15.67 -0.53
N VAL A 109 -2.76 -16.42 -0.95
CA VAL A 109 -2.66 -17.29 -2.14
C VAL A 109 -2.40 -16.48 -3.41
N THR A 110 -2.97 -15.28 -3.56
CA THR A 110 -2.70 -14.41 -4.71
C THR A 110 -1.27 -13.89 -4.69
N GLN A 111 -0.74 -13.56 -3.51
CA GLN A 111 0.67 -13.15 -3.36
C GLN A 111 1.61 -14.28 -3.80
N VAL A 112 1.41 -15.51 -3.29
CA VAL A 112 2.18 -16.70 -3.70
C VAL A 112 2.04 -16.95 -5.20
N TRP A 113 0.84 -16.82 -5.75
CA TRP A 113 0.58 -17.01 -7.17
C TRP A 113 1.39 -16.02 -8.02
N GLU A 114 1.33 -14.72 -7.70
CA GLU A 114 2.09 -13.68 -8.40
C GLU A 114 3.60 -13.89 -8.29
N GLU A 115 4.09 -14.33 -7.13
CA GLU A 115 5.49 -14.63 -6.89
C GLU A 115 5.99 -15.81 -7.75
N VAL A 116 5.24 -16.91 -7.80
CA VAL A 116 5.56 -18.05 -8.68
C VAL A 116 5.56 -17.61 -10.15
N ILE A 117 4.60 -16.77 -10.56
CA ILE A 117 4.58 -16.21 -11.92
C ILE A 117 5.83 -15.40 -12.20
N ALA A 118 6.26 -14.53 -11.28
CA ALA A 118 7.44 -13.70 -11.45
C ALA A 118 8.70 -14.56 -11.60
N ILE A 119 8.91 -15.53 -10.71
CA ILE A 119 10.09 -16.41 -10.71
C ILE A 119 10.18 -17.20 -12.03
N PHE A 120 9.09 -17.81 -12.47
CA PHE A 120 9.08 -18.57 -13.73
C PHE A 120 9.12 -17.65 -14.97
N GLY A 121 8.57 -16.45 -14.87
CA GLY A 121 8.67 -15.41 -15.89
C GLY A 121 10.12 -15.00 -16.17
N ASP A 122 10.93 -14.84 -15.13
CA ASP A 122 12.38 -14.58 -15.25
C ASP A 122 13.14 -15.76 -15.88
N MET A 123 12.63 -16.98 -15.70
CA MET A 123 13.10 -18.18 -16.40
C MET A 123 12.51 -18.32 -17.82
N GLY A 124 11.77 -17.34 -18.33
CA GLY A 124 11.23 -17.32 -19.70
C GLY A 124 9.98 -18.16 -19.91
N PHE A 125 9.26 -18.54 -18.85
CA PHE A 125 7.95 -19.20 -18.96
C PHE A 125 6.85 -18.15 -19.19
N SER A 126 5.88 -18.46 -20.04
CA SER A 126 4.66 -17.67 -20.18
C SER A 126 3.51 -18.25 -19.36
N VAL A 127 2.56 -17.41 -18.96
CA VAL A 127 1.36 -17.86 -18.25
C VAL A 127 0.33 -18.35 -19.26
N ALA A 128 -0.23 -19.55 -19.02
CA ALA A 128 -1.34 -20.11 -19.76
C ALA A 128 -2.53 -20.35 -18.83
N GLU A 129 -3.74 -20.09 -19.33
CA GLU A 129 -4.98 -20.26 -18.58
C GLU A 129 -5.94 -21.21 -19.30
N GLY A 130 -6.87 -21.78 -18.56
CA GLY A 130 -7.93 -22.61 -19.12
C GLY A 130 -9.12 -22.74 -18.19
N PRO A 131 -10.21 -23.38 -18.66
CA PRO A 131 -11.48 -23.42 -17.95
C PRO A 131 -11.39 -24.27 -16.67
N HIS A 132 -12.27 -23.99 -15.71
CA HIS A 132 -12.42 -24.80 -14.49
C HIS A 132 -13.25 -26.07 -14.73
N ILE A 133 -14.20 -26.00 -15.68
CA ILE A 133 -15.03 -27.14 -16.08
C ILE A 133 -14.39 -27.73 -17.34
N GLU A 134 -14.00 -29.00 -17.25
CA GLU A 134 -13.31 -29.72 -18.30
C GLU A 134 -14.09 -30.94 -18.79
N THR A 135 -13.69 -31.46 -19.96
CA THR A 135 -14.16 -32.78 -20.40
C THR A 135 -13.31 -33.87 -19.75
N ASP A 136 -13.86 -35.08 -19.64
CA ASP A 136 -13.11 -36.27 -19.21
C ASP A 136 -11.83 -36.49 -20.05
N PHE A 137 -11.88 -36.19 -21.35
CA PHE A 137 -10.73 -36.32 -22.24
C PHE A 137 -9.57 -35.41 -21.81
N TYR A 138 -9.78 -34.11 -21.62
CA TYR A 138 -8.69 -33.20 -21.27
C TYR A 138 -8.20 -33.39 -19.83
N ASN A 139 -9.09 -33.73 -18.90
CA ASN A 139 -8.72 -33.94 -17.50
C ASN A 139 -8.06 -35.29 -17.24
N PHE A 140 -8.27 -36.30 -18.08
CA PHE A 140 -7.75 -37.65 -17.81
C PHE A 140 -7.23 -38.36 -19.07
N GLY A 141 -8.05 -38.46 -20.12
CA GLY A 141 -7.74 -39.27 -21.30
C GLY A 141 -6.45 -38.86 -22.01
N ALA A 142 -6.27 -37.55 -22.24
CA ALA A 142 -5.08 -36.97 -22.86
C ALA A 142 -3.84 -37.05 -21.95
N LEU A 143 -4.01 -37.39 -20.67
CA LEU A 143 -2.95 -37.51 -19.67
C LEU A 143 -2.66 -38.97 -19.32
N ASN A 144 -2.93 -39.88 -20.27
CA ASN A 144 -2.63 -41.31 -20.16
C ASN A 144 -3.31 -42.00 -18.95
N MET A 145 -4.43 -41.47 -18.47
CA MET A 145 -5.22 -42.12 -17.43
C MET A 145 -6.36 -42.86 -18.11
N PRO A 146 -6.40 -44.21 -18.21
CA PRO A 146 -7.53 -44.93 -18.82
C PRO A 146 -8.80 -44.89 -17.94
N PRO A 147 -10.01 -45.22 -18.45
CA PRO A 147 -11.27 -45.14 -17.70
C PRO A 147 -11.29 -45.86 -16.34
N GLU A 148 -10.58 -46.98 -16.23
CA GLU A 148 -10.41 -47.79 -15.02
C GLU A 148 -9.37 -47.25 -14.03
N HIS A 149 -8.69 -46.15 -14.37
CA HIS A 149 -7.64 -45.57 -13.53
C HIS A 149 -8.22 -45.09 -12.18
N PRO A 150 -7.58 -45.37 -11.04
CA PRO A 150 -8.08 -44.98 -9.73
C PRO A 150 -8.39 -43.48 -9.58
N ALA A 151 -7.59 -42.61 -10.20
CA ALA A 151 -7.82 -41.16 -10.17
C ALA A 151 -9.12 -40.69 -10.86
N ARG A 152 -9.77 -41.55 -11.65
CA ARG A 152 -11.07 -41.28 -12.28
C ARG A 152 -12.27 -41.74 -11.43
N GLN A 153 -12.03 -42.31 -10.26
CA GLN A 153 -13.12 -42.79 -9.40
C GLN A 153 -13.96 -41.62 -8.88
N GLU A 154 -15.27 -41.84 -8.75
CA GLU A 154 -16.25 -40.80 -8.39
C GLU A 154 -16.03 -40.19 -6.99
N HIS A 155 -15.21 -40.80 -6.15
CA HIS A 155 -14.96 -40.33 -4.78
C HIS A 155 -14.06 -39.09 -4.71
N ASP A 156 -13.19 -38.87 -5.70
CA ASP A 156 -12.19 -37.79 -5.64
C ASP A 156 -12.45 -36.66 -6.64
N THR A 157 -13.37 -36.87 -7.60
CA THR A 157 -13.64 -35.94 -8.70
C THR A 157 -15.10 -35.48 -8.71
N PHE A 158 -15.33 -34.17 -8.84
CA PHE A 158 -16.68 -33.64 -9.03
C PHE A 158 -17.14 -33.82 -10.48
N TYR A 159 -17.99 -34.81 -10.70
CA TYR A 159 -18.67 -35.05 -11.98
C TYR A 159 -19.98 -34.26 -12.09
N PHE A 160 -20.22 -33.69 -13.27
CA PHE A 160 -21.54 -33.18 -13.63
C PHE A 160 -22.48 -34.31 -14.04
N HIS A 161 -23.78 -34.02 -14.07
CA HIS A 161 -24.75 -34.94 -14.64
C HIS A 161 -24.38 -35.31 -16.08
N PRO A 162 -24.58 -36.58 -16.48
CA PRO A 162 -24.32 -37.02 -17.84
C PRO A 162 -25.16 -36.24 -18.84
N LYS A 163 -24.53 -35.88 -19.95
CA LYS A 163 -25.20 -35.34 -21.13
C LYS A 163 -26.02 -36.44 -21.80
N PRO A 164 -26.96 -36.09 -22.71
CA PRO A 164 -27.76 -37.07 -23.45
C PRO A 164 -26.94 -38.09 -24.25
N ASP A 165 -25.72 -37.74 -24.64
CA ASP A 165 -24.77 -38.62 -25.36
C ASP A 165 -23.97 -39.55 -24.43
N GLY A 166 -24.22 -39.51 -23.12
CA GLY A 166 -23.53 -40.31 -22.11
C GLY A 166 -22.20 -39.71 -21.61
N SER A 167 -21.69 -38.64 -22.25
CA SER A 167 -20.48 -37.96 -21.79
C SER A 167 -20.73 -37.15 -20.52
N ARG A 168 -19.70 -36.97 -19.70
CA ARG A 168 -19.74 -36.15 -18.48
C ARG A 168 -18.69 -35.05 -18.54
N MET A 169 -19.06 -33.88 -18.01
CA MET A 169 -18.09 -32.83 -17.68
C MET A 169 -17.60 -33.07 -16.25
N VAL A 170 -16.44 -32.51 -15.92
CA VAL A 170 -15.85 -32.55 -14.58
C VAL A 170 -15.41 -31.16 -14.15
N LEU A 171 -15.34 -30.89 -12.85
CA LEU A 171 -14.46 -29.85 -12.36
C LEU A 171 -13.03 -30.39 -12.40
N ARG A 172 -12.10 -29.62 -12.96
CA ARG A 172 -10.72 -30.09 -13.15
C ARG A 172 -10.04 -30.40 -11.82
N THR A 173 -9.35 -31.54 -11.75
CA THR A 173 -8.65 -32.02 -10.54
C THR A 173 -7.22 -31.51 -10.42
N HIS A 174 -6.71 -30.97 -11.52
CA HIS A 174 -5.39 -30.38 -11.72
C HIS A 174 -5.45 -29.39 -12.91
N THR A 175 -4.40 -28.62 -13.12
CA THR A 175 -4.27 -27.63 -14.21
C THR A 175 -3.67 -28.19 -15.51
N SER A 176 -3.29 -29.47 -15.52
CA SER A 176 -2.76 -30.18 -16.70
C SER A 176 -3.61 -30.10 -17.99
N PRO A 177 -4.96 -29.96 -17.97
CA PRO A 177 -5.74 -29.71 -19.18
C PRO A 177 -5.24 -28.50 -20.00
N VAL A 178 -4.73 -27.46 -19.32
CA VAL A 178 -4.15 -26.28 -19.98
C VAL A 178 -2.91 -26.65 -20.80
N GLN A 179 -2.11 -27.60 -20.31
CA GLN A 179 -0.92 -28.09 -21.00
C GLN A 179 -1.30 -28.80 -22.30
N ILE A 180 -2.28 -29.71 -22.26
CA ILE A 180 -2.78 -30.41 -23.45
C ILE A 180 -3.29 -29.42 -24.49
N ARG A 181 -4.16 -28.49 -24.08
CA ARG A 181 -4.73 -27.46 -24.97
C ARG A 181 -3.66 -26.57 -25.59
N THR A 182 -2.60 -26.27 -24.84
CA THR A 182 -1.46 -25.51 -25.36
C THR A 182 -0.72 -26.32 -26.43
N MET A 183 -0.43 -27.60 -26.18
CA MET A 183 0.23 -28.48 -27.15
C MET A 183 -0.59 -28.72 -28.43
N GLU A 184 -1.93 -28.67 -28.35
CA GLU A 184 -2.78 -28.78 -29.54
C GLU A 184 -2.77 -27.52 -30.43
N THR A 185 -2.42 -26.37 -29.85
CA THR A 185 -2.52 -25.06 -30.52
C THR A 185 -1.17 -24.40 -30.80
N ALA A 186 -0.09 -24.90 -30.19
CA ALA A 186 1.27 -24.41 -30.37
C ALA A 186 2.23 -25.58 -30.63
N ALA A 187 3.20 -25.37 -31.52
CA ALA A 187 4.31 -26.29 -31.72
C ALA A 187 5.46 -25.98 -30.73
N PRO A 188 6.27 -26.97 -30.34
CA PRO A 188 7.52 -26.75 -29.60
C PRO A 188 8.46 -25.72 -30.30
N PRO A 189 9.25 -24.94 -29.53
CA PRO A 189 9.41 -25.01 -28.08
C PRO A 189 8.23 -24.41 -27.31
N ILE A 190 7.72 -25.15 -26.32
CA ILE A 190 6.67 -24.71 -25.40
C ILE A 190 7.30 -24.55 -24.03
N ARG A 191 7.07 -23.41 -23.38
CA ARG A 191 7.51 -23.14 -22.01
C ARG A 191 6.43 -22.33 -21.29
N ILE A 192 5.58 -23.00 -20.53
CA ILE A 192 4.42 -22.39 -19.88
C ILE A 192 4.31 -22.76 -18.41
N ILE A 193 3.71 -21.88 -17.62
CA ILE A 193 3.11 -22.21 -16.34
C ILE A 193 1.60 -22.02 -16.42
N ALA A 194 0.85 -22.91 -15.77
CA ALA A 194 -0.60 -22.93 -15.75
C ALA A 194 -1.09 -22.84 -14.32
N PRO A 195 -1.13 -21.63 -13.73
CA PRO A 195 -1.67 -21.47 -12.39
C PRO A 195 -3.19 -21.44 -12.41
N GLY A 196 -3.84 -22.00 -11.39
CA GLY A 196 -5.29 -21.96 -11.34
C GLY A 196 -5.93 -22.77 -10.21
N ARG A 197 -7.25 -22.60 -10.10
CA ARG A 197 -8.08 -23.36 -9.16
C ARG A 197 -8.26 -24.80 -9.61
N THR A 198 -8.28 -25.71 -8.66
CA THR A 198 -8.49 -27.14 -8.85
C THR A 198 -9.48 -27.63 -7.81
N PHE A 199 -10.18 -28.72 -8.14
CA PHE A 199 -11.31 -29.19 -7.35
C PHE A 199 -11.17 -30.69 -7.10
N ARG A 200 -11.30 -31.10 -5.84
CA ARG A 200 -11.29 -32.51 -5.43
C ARG A 200 -12.39 -32.71 -4.40
N SER A 201 -13.06 -33.85 -4.45
CA SER A 201 -14.13 -34.18 -3.51
C SER A 201 -13.58 -34.68 -2.17
N ASP A 202 -12.63 -33.93 -1.61
CA ASP A 202 -12.01 -34.19 -0.31
C ASP A 202 -12.08 -32.92 0.56
N SER A 203 -12.41 -33.10 1.84
CA SER A 203 -12.62 -31.99 2.77
C SER A 203 -12.38 -32.45 4.21
N ASP A 204 -11.22 -32.09 4.75
CA ASP A 204 -10.82 -32.35 6.13
C ASP A 204 -9.99 -31.17 6.71
N GLN A 205 -9.17 -31.41 7.73
CA GLN A 205 -8.34 -30.36 8.34
C GLN A 205 -7.22 -29.83 7.44
N THR A 206 -6.73 -30.65 6.50
CA THR A 206 -5.62 -30.34 5.59
C THR A 206 -6.04 -30.26 4.13
N HIS A 207 -7.25 -30.73 3.81
CA HIS A 207 -7.80 -30.77 2.45
C HIS A 207 -9.01 -29.87 2.32
N THR A 208 -9.02 -29.05 1.27
CA THR A 208 -10.15 -28.20 0.90
C THR A 208 -10.67 -28.61 -0.47
N PRO A 209 -12.00 -28.63 -0.70
CA PRO A 209 -12.57 -29.13 -1.94
C PRO A 209 -12.26 -28.26 -3.17
N MET A 210 -11.84 -27.02 -2.93
CA MET A 210 -11.25 -26.12 -3.92
C MET A 210 -9.93 -25.60 -3.38
N PHE A 211 -8.86 -25.78 -4.13
CA PHE A 211 -7.53 -25.26 -3.82
C PHE A 211 -6.87 -24.73 -5.09
N HIS A 212 -5.60 -24.35 -5.02
CA HIS A 212 -4.86 -23.77 -6.14
C HIS A 212 -3.63 -24.60 -6.42
N GLN A 213 -3.33 -24.79 -7.71
CA GLN A 213 -2.12 -25.41 -8.18
C GLN A 213 -1.46 -24.51 -9.22
N VAL A 214 -0.14 -24.65 -9.34
CA VAL A 214 0.63 -24.11 -10.44
C VAL A 214 1.40 -25.26 -11.06
N GLU A 215 1.08 -25.58 -12.31
CA GLU A 215 1.84 -26.58 -13.07
C GLU A 215 2.74 -25.91 -14.09
N GLY A 216 3.88 -26.53 -14.38
CA GLY A 216 4.80 -26.08 -15.42
C GLY A 216 4.94 -27.13 -16.52
N LEU A 217 5.06 -26.68 -17.77
CA LEU A 217 5.39 -27.52 -18.92
C LEU A 217 6.54 -26.87 -19.70
N LEU A 218 7.54 -27.68 -20.01
CA LEU A 218 8.62 -27.32 -20.92
C LEU A 218 8.85 -28.48 -21.90
N ILE A 219 8.66 -28.22 -23.19
CA ILE A 219 8.89 -29.17 -24.28
C ILE A 219 9.79 -28.50 -25.33
N ASP A 220 10.95 -29.09 -25.58
CA ASP A 220 11.85 -28.76 -26.68
C ASP A 220 12.72 -29.98 -27.06
N GLU A 221 13.64 -29.80 -28.01
CA GLU A 221 14.50 -30.89 -28.52
C GLU A 221 15.64 -31.29 -27.57
N THR A 222 15.90 -30.52 -26.51
CA THR A 222 17.14 -30.60 -25.71
C THR A 222 16.92 -30.86 -24.22
N THR A 223 15.69 -30.67 -23.76
CA THR A 223 15.35 -30.75 -22.34
C THR A 223 15.46 -32.19 -21.85
N HIS A 224 16.00 -32.33 -20.64
CA HIS A 224 16.26 -33.61 -20.00
C HIS A 224 16.12 -33.47 -18.49
N LEU A 225 16.17 -34.57 -17.74
CA LEU A 225 15.93 -34.56 -16.30
C LEU A 225 16.83 -33.60 -15.51
N GLY A 226 18.08 -33.42 -15.94
CA GLY A 226 18.99 -32.41 -15.35
C GLY A 226 18.44 -30.97 -15.42
N HIS A 227 17.78 -30.59 -16.51
CA HIS A 227 17.14 -29.28 -16.66
C HIS A 227 15.96 -29.15 -15.70
N LEU A 228 15.11 -30.18 -15.58
CA LEU A 228 14.01 -30.19 -14.62
C LEU A 228 14.52 -29.96 -13.19
N LYS A 229 15.54 -30.72 -12.77
CA LYS A 229 16.13 -30.57 -11.42
C LYS A 229 16.70 -29.18 -11.18
N GLY A 230 17.43 -28.63 -12.15
CA GLY A 230 18.02 -27.29 -12.05
C GLY A 230 16.96 -26.19 -11.96
N THR A 231 15.89 -26.28 -12.77
CA THR A 231 14.76 -25.33 -12.74
C THR A 231 14.06 -25.36 -11.38
N LEU A 232 13.79 -26.56 -10.83
CA LEU A 232 13.13 -26.70 -9.54
C LEU A 232 14.02 -26.25 -8.37
N GLU A 233 15.34 -26.44 -8.46
CA GLU A 233 16.30 -25.90 -7.50
C GLU A 233 16.37 -24.38 -7.54
N ALA A 234 16.39 -23.79 -8.73
CA ALA A 234 16.35 -22.34 -8.90
C ALA A 234 15.04 -21.75 -8.33
N PHE A 235 13.91 -22.38 -8.64
CA PHE A 235 12.60 -22.00 -8.08
C PHE A 235 12.59 -22.06 -6.56
N ALA A 236 13.02 -23.17 -5.95
CA ALA A 236 12.99 -23.32 -4.51
C ALA A 236 13.89 -22.30 -3.78
N LYS A 237 15.08 -22.01 -4.32
CA LYS A 237 15.96 -20.97 -3.75
C LYS A 237 15.32 -19.59 -3.80
N ALA A 238 14.70 -19.23 -4.92
CA ALA A 238 14.05 -17.94 -5.10
C ALA A 238 12.82 -17.81 -4.19
N PHE A 239 11.90 -18.78 -4.23
CA PHE A 239 10.61 -18.73 -3.52
C PHE A 239 10.74 -18.81 -2.00
N PHE A 240 11.69 -19.60 -1.48
CA PHE A 240 11.93 -19.69 -0.04
C PHE A 240 13.00 -18.70 0.45
N GLU A 241 13.57 -17.89 -0.44
CA GLU A 241 14.60 -16.89 -0.15
C GLU A 241 15.81 -17.45 0.63
N VAL A 242 16.30 -18.63 0.22
CA VAL A 242 17.49 -19.26 0.84
C VAL A 242 18.58 -19.56 -0.19
N ASP A 243 19.84 -19.30 0.18
CA ASP A 243 20.99 -19.49 -0.72
C ASP A 243 21.15 -20.95 -1.20
N ALA A 244 20.82 -21.91 -0.32
CA ALA A 244 20.91 -23.34 -0.61
C ALA A 244 19.73 -24.10 0.01
N VAL A 245 18.89 -24.70 -0.83
CA VAL A 245 17.84 -25.62 -0.41
C VAL A 245 18.36 -27.05 -0.49
N LYS A 246 18.34 -27.78 0.63
CA LYS A 246 18.56 -29.23 0.63
C LYS A 246 17.35 -29.90 -0.02
N MET A 247 17.48 -30.37 -1.25
CA MET A 247 16.39 -31.01 -2.00
C MET A 247 16.55 -32.52 -2.09
N ARG A 248 15.42 -33.24 -2.07
CA ARG A 248 15.35 -34.69 -2.27
C ARG A 248 14.35 -35.00 -3.36
N PHE A 249 14.81 -35.68 -4.41
CA PHE A 249 13.98 -36.16 -5.50
C PHE A 249 13.76 -37.66 -5.32
N ARG A 250 12.54 -38.08 -5.03
CA ARG A 250 12.17 -39.48 -4.83
C ARG A 250 11.41 -40.00 -6.03
N PRO A 251 11.67 -41.23 -6.52
CA PRO A 251 10.81 -41.86 -7.52
C PRO A 251 9.36 -41.88 -7.03
N SER A 252 8.43 -41.51 -7.90
CA SER A 252 6.99 -41.63 -7.69
C SER A 252 6.35 -42.16 -8.98
N HIS A 253 5.03 -42.01 -9.16
CA HIS A 253 4.35 -42.41 -10.38
C HIS A 253 3.21 -41.44 -10.71
N PHE A 254 3.29 -40.81 -11.89
CA PHE A 254 2.19 -40.07 -12.50
C PHE A 254 2.02 -40.56 -13.94
N PRO A 255 0.80 -40.97 -14.38
CA PRO A 255 0.60 -41.61 -15.69
C PRO A 255 1.08 -40.81 -16.91
N PHE A 256 1.14 -39.48 -16.79
CA PHE A 256 1.57 -38.55 -17.83
C PHE A 256 3.06 -38.19 -17.77
N THR A 257 3.86 -38.85 -16.93
CA THR A 257 5.31 -38.65 -16.86
C THR A 257 6.08 -39.97 -16.73
N GLU A 258 7.27 -40.04 -17.31
CA GLU A 258 8.21 -41.16 -17.15
C GLU A 258 9.65 -40.69 -17.46
N PRO A 259 10.59 -40.63 -16.51
CA PRO A 259 10.42 -40.96 -15.09
C PRO A 259 9.67 -39.88 -14.30
N SER A 260 8.87 -40.31 -13.32
CA SER A 260 8.18 -39.47 -12.34
C SER A 260 8.98 -39.28 -11.05
N MET A 261 8.85 -38.12 -10.41
CA MET A 261 9.50 -37.79 -9.14
C MET A 261 8.61 -36.92 -8.25
N GLU A 262 8.63 -37.19 -6.94
CA GLU A 262 8.23 -36.24 -5.90
C GLU A 262 9.45 -35.47 -5.40
N VAL A 263 9.22 -34.21 -5.02
CA VAL A 263 10.28 -33.32 -4.58
C VAL A 263 9.98 -32.82 -3.18
N ASP A 264 10.91 -33.11 -2.27
CA ASP A 264 10.89 -32.63 -0.90
C ASP A 264 12.03 -31.64 -0.66
N ILE A 265 11.81 -30.72 0.27
CA ILE A 265 12.82 -29.79 0.78
C ILE A 265 13.12 -30.06 2.24
N GLY A 266 14.39 -29.88 2.63
CA GLY A 266 14.85 -30.01 4.00
C GLY A 266 14.25 -28.92 4.88
N CYS A 267 13.71 -29.31 6.03
CA CYS A 267 13.10 -28.38 6.97
C CYS A 267 13.32 -28.80 8.43
N SER A 268 13.11 -27.84 9.34
CA SER A 268 13.04 -28.09 10.79
C SER A 268 11.74 -27.54 11.34
N TRP A 269 11.14 -28.29 12.27
CA TRP A 269 9.99 -27.86 13.06
C TRP A 269 10.46 -27.58 14.49
N GLU A 270 10.59 -26.32 14.86
CA GLU A 270 11.07 -25.89 16.18
C GLU A 270 10.11 -24.87 16.77
N GLY A 271 9.62 -25.10 17.99
CA GLY A 271 8.75 -24.14 18.68
C GLY A 271 7.41 -23.85 17.98
N GLY A 272 6.96 -24.73 17.08
CA GLY A 272 5.76 -24.52 16.26
C GLY A 272 6.02 -23.73 14.96
N GLU A 273 7.27 -23.39 14.68
CA GLU A 273 7.68 -22.68 13.46
C GLU A 273 8.36 -23.64 12.48
N LEU A 274 8.00 -23.50 11.20
CA LEU A 274 8.63 -24.21 10.09
C LEU A 274 9.77 -23.35 9.54
N LYS A 275 10.99 -23.88 9.57
CA LYS A 275 12.16 -23.25 8.92
C LYS A 275 12.63 -24.09 7.75
N ILE A 276 12.81 -23.45 6.60
CA ILE A 276 13.24 -24.09 5.35
C ILE A 276 14.77 -24.03 5.22
N GLY A 277 15.38 -25.06 4.62
CA GLY A 277 16.82 -25.10 4.36
C GLY A 277 17.68 -25.56 5.54
N VAL A 278 17.07 -25.84 6.69
CA VAL A 278 17.74 -26.31 7.91
C VAL A 278 17.12 -27.63 8.40
N GLY A 279 17.83 -28.38 9.24
CA GLY A 279 17.34 -29.62 9.83
C GLY A 279 17.40 -30.86 8.93
N ASP A 280 16.85 -31.95 9.45
CA ASP A 280 16.87 -33.29 8.82
C ASP A 280 15.48 -33.85 8.48
N SER A 281 14.41 -33.09 8.77
CA SER A 281 13.06 -33.43 8.33
C SER A 281 12.87 -33.02 6.87
N TRP A 282 11.83 -33.58 6.23
CA TRP A 282 11.50 -33.33 4.83
C TRP A 282 10.06 -32.87 4.71
N LEU A 283 9.84 -31.87 3.87
CA LEU A 283 8.53 -31.36 3.48
C LEU A 283 8.35 -31.56 1.98
N GLU A 284 7.36 -32.34 1.58
CA GLU A 284 6.97 -32.49 0.18
C GLU A 284 6.37 -31.16 -0.33
N ILE A 285 6.80 -30.71 -1.51
CA ILE A 285 6.32 -29.45 -2.10
C ILE A 285 5.72 -29.59 -3.50
N LEU A 286 6.09 -30.61 -4.27
CA LEU A 286 5.57 -30.82 -5.62
C LEU A 286 5.84 -32.23 -6.17
N GLY A 287 5.01 -32.64 -7.14
CA GLY A 287 5.27 -33.73 -8.08
C GLY A 287 5.82 -33.20 -9.40
N SER A 288 6.65 -33.99 -10.09
CA SER A 288 7.31 -33.62 -11.34
C SER A 288 7.70 -34.85 -12.16
N GLY A 289 8.16 -34.66 -13.39
CA GLY A 289 8.70 -35.75 -14.21
C GLY A 289 8.96 -35.33 -15.65
N MET A 290 9.56 -36.22 -16.43
CA MET A 290 9.65 -36.04 -17.88
C MET A 290 8.31 -36.42 -18.52
N VAL A 291 7.79 -35.62 -19.45
CA VAL A 291 6.50 -35.92 -20.12
C VAL A 291 6.53 -37.31 -20.77
N HIS A 292 5.47 -38.10 -20.56
CA HIS A 292 5.35 -39.42 -21.14
C HIS A 292 5.29 -39.37 -22.69
N PRO A 293 5.96 -40.30 -23.41
CA PRO A 293 5.93 -40.38 -24.87
C PRO A 293 4.55 -40.60 -25.52
#